data_AF-A0A7U6QNG5-F1
#
_entry.id   AF-A0A7U6QNG5-F1
#
_cell.length_a   1.000
_cell.length_b   1.000
_cell.length_c   1.000
_cell.angle_alpha   90.00
_cell.angle_beta   90.00
_cell.angle_gamma   90.00
#
_symmetry.space_group_name_H-M   'P 1'
#
loop_
_entity.id
_entity.type
_entity.pdbx_description
1 polymer ?
#
loop_
_entity_poly.entity_id
_entity_poly.type
_entity_poly.pdbx_seq_one_letter_code
_entity_poly.pdbx_strand_id
1 'polypeptide(L)'
;MTDTHLSNHDQMADCLQGLRVIDLTRNLPGPFATRLLADLGADVLKIEPKQGDPARVFGELFAALNHGKTTEKHDFHDPEAIEAIKAHLKEADLMLDSFRPGVLAEMGLDTKTLHVINPKLVMVSITGYGIAGSYAKEGVYLESAEPKIALK
;
A
#
# COMPACT_ATOMS: atom_id res chain seq x y z
N MET A 1 22.32 3.58 35.22
CA MET A 1 21.52 4.69 34.68
C MET A 1 22.41 5.42 33.69
N THR A 2 22.33 5.04 32.42
CA THR A 2 23.00 5.75 31.33
C THR A 2 21.88 6.22 30.41
N ASP A 3 21.46 7.47 30.61
CA ASP A 3 20.63 8.18 29.64
C ASP A 3 21.49 8.43 28.41
N THR A 4 21.42 7.49 27.47
CA THR A 4 21.93 7.70 26.12
C THR A 4 20.94 8.64 25.45
N HIS A 5 21.24 9.94 25.46
CA HIS A 5 20.54 10.91 24.61
C HIS A 5 20.72 10.48 23.14
N LEU A 6 19.73 9.77 22.60
CA LEU A 6 19.60 9.54 21.16
C LEU A 6 19.54 10.91 20.48
N SER A 7 20.26 11.06 19.37
CA SER A 7 20.22 12.30 18.59
C SER A 7 18.79 12.49 18.05
N ASN A 8 18.33 13.74 17.83
CA ASN A 8 17.01 13.99 17.23
C ASN A 8 16.80 13.23 15.90
N HIS A 9 17.88 12.90 15.19
CA HIS A 9 17.85 12.10 13.97
C HIS A 9 17.51 10.62 14.23
N ASP A 10 18.08 10.03 15.29
CA ASP A 10 17.77 8.65 15.69
C ASP A 10 16.35 8.53 16.27
N GLN A 11 15.86 9.59 16.93
CA GLN A 11 14.48 9.66 17.45
C GLN A 11 13.41 9.74 16.34
N MET A 12 13.76 10.25 15.15
CA MET A 12 12.84 10.30 14.01
C MET A 12 12.81 9.00 13.20
N ALA A 13 13.94 8.27 13.13
CA ALA A 13 14.06 7.04 12.34
C ALA A 13 13.11 5.91 12.81
N ASP A 14 12.63 5.96 14.06
CA ASP A 14 11.73 4.95 14.65
C ASP A 14 10.39 5.54 15.10
N CYS A 15 9.99 6.72 14.62
CA CYS A 15 8.79 7.39 15.11
C CYS A 15 7.47 6.66 14.77
N LEU A 16 7.50 5.72 13.82
CA LEU A 16 6.38 4.84 13.46
C LEU A 16 6.60 3.41 13.94
N GLN A 17 7.54 3.16 14.85
CA GLN A 17 7.75 1.83 15.41
C GLN A 17 6.47 1.29 16.08
N GLY A 18 6.17 0.04 15.79
CA GLY A 18 4.95 -0.64 16.23
C GLY A 18 3.75 -0.45 15.31
N LEU A 19 3.83 0.41 14.29
CA LEU A 19 2.80 0.56 13.28
C LEU A 19 2.89 -0.59 12.27
N ARG A 20 1.80 -1.32 12.06
CA ARG A 20 1.70 -2.38 11.06
C ARG A 20 0.99 -1.91 9.81
N VAL A 21 1.67 -1.96 8.67
CA VAL A 21 1.20 -1.45 7.38
C VAL A 21 1.08 -2.58 6.35
N ILE A 22 -0.09 -2.68 5.71
CA ILE A 22 -0.32 -3.58 4.58
C ILE A 22 -0.28 -2.79 3.28
N ASP A 23 0.67 -3.12 2.42
CA ASP A 23 0.88 -2.48 1.12
C ASP A 23 0.38 -3.39 -0.01
N LEU A 24 -0.81 -3.07 -0.54
CA LEU A 24 -1.39 -3.70 -1.74
C LEU A 24 -1.13 -2.87 -3.01
N THR A 25 -0.26 -1.87 -2.93
CA THR A 25 0.01 -0.97 -4.05
C THR A 25 0.95 -1.61 -5.06
N ARG A 26 0.92 -1.09 -6.29
CA ARG A 26 1.77 -1.54 -7.40
C ARG A 26 2.51 -0.38 -8.05
N ASN A 27 3.53 -0.70 -8.83
CA ASN A 27 4.35 0.26 -9.56
C ASN A 27 5.16 1.18 -8.65
N LEU A 28 5.02 2.50 -8.77
CA LEU A 28 5.94 3.46 -8.12
C LEU A 28 5.31 4.28 -6.99
N PRO A 29 4.12 4.92 -7.15
CA PRO A 29 3.66 5.93 -6.17
C PRO A 29 3.37 5.33 -4.79
N GLY A 30 2.68 4.19 -4.78
CA GLY A 30 2.37 3.48 -3.54
C GLY A 30 3.60 2.89 -2.86
N PRO A 31 4.47 2.14 -3.59
CA PRO A 31 5.69 1.63 -2.98
C PRO A 31 6.62 2.74 -2.47
N PHE A 32 6.67 3.90 -3.12
CA PHE A 32 7.37 5.07 -2.59
C PHE A 32 6.76 5.57 -1.27
N ALA A 33 5.44 5.74 -1.22
CA ALA A 33 4.77 6.18 0.01
C ALA A 33 5.02 5.22 1.18
N THR A 34 4.88 3.91 0.96
CA THR A 34 5.09 2.91 2.01
C THR A 34 6.56 2.68 2.34
N ARG A 35 7.48 2.99 1.42
CA ARG A 35 8.92 3.02 1.72
C ARG A 35 9.26 4.08 2.77
N LEU A 36 8.67 5.27 2.66
CA LEU A 36 8.85 6.34 3.65
C LEU A 36 8.34 5.92 5.03
N LEU A 37 7.27 5.13 5.10
CA LEU A 37 6.78 4.59 6.38
C LEU A 37 7.75 3.57 6.97
N ALA A 38 8.29 2.66 6.15
CA ALA A 38 9.33 1.72 6.58
C ALA A 38 10.61 2.44 7.04
N ASP A 39 11.02 3.53 6.38
CA ASP A 39 12.15 4.38 6.77
C ASP A 39 11.99 5.04 8.14
N LEU A 40 10.74 5.21 8.59
CA LEU A 40 10.41 5.77 9.89
C LEU A 40 10.08 4.68 10.93
N GLY A 41 10.38 3.40 10.62
CA GLY A 41 10.32 2.28 11.55
C GLY A 41 9.02 1.48 11.55
N ALA A 42 8.09 1.73 10.61
CA ALA A 42 6.87 0.92 10.48
C ALA A 42 7.17 -0.49 9.97
N ASP A 43 6.43 -1.49 10.45
CA ASP A 43 6.45 -2.85 9.90
C ASP A 43 5.56 -2.91 8.65
N VAL A 44 6.18 -2.91 7.48
CA VAL A 44 5.48 -2.88 6.20
C VAL A 44 5.55 -4.26 5.53
N LEU A 45 4.38 -4.88 5.38
CA LEU A 45 4.19 -6.07 4.56
C LEU A 45 3.60 -5.69 3.21
N LYS A 46 4.40 -5.87 2.15
CA LYS A 46 3.92 -5.77 0.77
C LYS A 46 3.32 -7.08 0.31
N ILE A 47 2.09 -7.04 -0.20
CA ILE A 47 1.43 -8.19 -0.80
C ILE A 47 1.29 -7.95 -2.30
N GLU A 48 1.99 -8.79 -3.07
CA GLU A 48 2.01 -8.74 -4.52
C GLU A 48 1.08 -9.79 -5.11
N PRO A 49 0.64 -9.61 -6.37
CA PRO A 49 0.01 -10.70 -7.08
C PRO A 49 1.05 -11.82 -7.33
N LYS A 50 0.61 -13.06 -7.56
CA LYS A 50 1.45 -14.27 -7.72
C LYS A 50 2.64 -14.12 -8.70
N GLN A 51 2.43 -13.38 -9.78
CA GLN A 51 3.37 -13.03 -10.84
C GLN A 51 4.39 -11.96 -10.41
N GLY A 52 4.16 -11.29 -9.29
CA GLY A 52 4.94 -10.19 -8.76
C GLY A 52 4.45 -8.82 -9.22
N ASP A 53 4.94 -7.78 -8.57
CA ASP A 53 4.74 -6.39 -9.00
C ASP A 53 5.35 -6.17 -10.40
N PRO A 54 4.60 -5.59 -11.37
CA PRO A 54 5.15 -5.25 -12.68
C PRO A 54 6.42 -4.40 -12.62
N ALA A 55 6.59 -3.56 -11.59
CA ALA A 55 7.79 -2.75 -11.45
C ALA A 55 9.08 -3.55 -11.18
N ARG A 56 9.01 -4.85 -10.90
CA ARG A 56 10.19 -5.71 -10.77
C ARG A 56 11.10 -5.69 -12.00
N VAL A 57 10.57 -5.36 -13.19
CA VAL A 57 11.36 -5.18 -14.42
C VAL A 57 12.37 -4.03 -14.33
N PHE A 58 12.16 -3.08 -13.41
CA PHE A 58 13.05 -1.94 -13.19
C PHE A 58 14.20 -2.24 -12.20
N GLY A 59 14.36 -3.50 -11.76
CA GLY A 59 15.52 -3.97 -11.00
C GLY A 59 15.81 -3.13 -9.75
N GLU A 60 16.92 -2.40 -9.77
CA GLU A 60 17.38 -1.55 -8.67
C GLU A 60 16.35 -0.52 -8.20
N LEU A 61 15.54 0.03 -9.11
CA LEU A 61 14.49 0.97 -8.72
C LEU A 61 13.42 0.28 -7.87
N PHE A 62 13.03 -0.94 -8.24
CA PHE A 62 12.10 -1.74 -7.44
C PHE A 62 12.69 -2.09 -6.09
N ALA A 63 13.98 -2.47 -6.05
CA ALA A 63 14.68 -2.78 -4.81
C ALA A 63 14.74 -1.54 -3.88
N ALA A 64 15.06 -0.37 -4.42
CA ALA A 64 15.10 0.88 -3.65
C ALA A 64 13.74 1.25 -3.06
N LEU A 65 12.65 1.09 -3.83
CA LEU A 65 11.29 1.41 -3.39
C LEU A 65 10.69 0.38 -2.44
N ASN A 66 11.26 -0.82 -2.33
CA ASN A 66 10.75 -1.86 -1.44
C ASN A 66 11.76 -2.28 -0.38
N HIS A 67 12.87 -1.55 -0.27
CA HIS A 67 13.83 -1.72 0.81
C HIS A 67 13.17 -1.52 2.17
N GLY A 68 13.55 -2.33 3.15
CA GLY A 68 12.98 -2.31 4.50
C GLY A 68 11.59 -2.95 4.64
N LYS A 69 10.99 -3.46 3.57
CA LYS A 69 9.69 -4.15 3.61
C LYS A 69 9.85 -5.66 3.58
N THR A 70 8.90 -6.37 4.16
CA THR A 70 8.69 -7.80 3.88
C THR A 70 7.76 -7.94 2.68
N THR A 71 7.81 -9.08 1.97
CA THR A 71 6.98 -9.28 0.77
C THR A 71 6.42 -10.69 0.71
N GLU A 72 5.11 -10.77 0.45
CA GLU A 72 4.39 -11.99 0.15
C GLU A 72 3.75 -11.91 -1.24
N LYS A 73 3.44 -13.08 -1.81
CA LYS A 73 2.76 -13.19 -3.11
C LYS A 73 1.50 -14.00 -2.96
N HIS A 74 0.39 -13.44 -3.41
CA HIS A 74 -0.95 -14.04 -3.30
C HIS A 74 -1.66 -14.01 -4.65
N ASP A 75 -2.54 -14.98 -4.91
CA ASP A 75 -3.47 -14.90 -6.04
C ASP A 75 -4.73 -14.14 -5.59
N PHE A 76 -4.93 -12.93 -6.13
CA PHE A 76 -6.07 -12.09 -5.76
C PHE A 76 -7.43 -12.59 -6.27
N HIS A 77 -7.44 -13.68 -7.05
CA HIS A 77 -8.66 -14.37 -7.44
C HIS A 77 -8.95 -15.60 -6.59
N ASP A 78 -8.01 -16.00 -5.73
CA ASP A 78 -8.17 -17.13 -4.83
C ASP A 78 -8.82 -16.68 -3.51
N PRO A 79 -10.04 -17.16 -3.17
CA PRO A 79 -10.70 -16.82 -1.93
C PRO A 79 -9.87 -17.14 -0.68
N GLU A 80 -9.06 -18.22 -0.69
CA GLU A 80 -8.22 -18.59 0.46
C GLU A 80 -7.12 -17.55 0.67
N ALA A 81 -6.53 -17.05 -0.41
CA ALA A 81 -5.55 -15.97 -0.35
C ALA A 81 -6.17 -14.65 0.12
N ILE A 82 -7.42 -14.34 -0.28
CA ILE A 82 -8.15 -13.18 0.24
C ILE A 82 -8.37 -13.29 1.75
N GLU A 83 -8.73 -14.46 2.26
CA GLU A 83 -8.87 -14.66 3.71
C GLU A 83 -7.54 -14.54 4.45
N ALA A 84 -6.43 -14.99 3.87
CA ALA A 84 -5.09 -14.75 4.41
C ALA A 84 -4.77 -13.25 4.49
N ILE A 85 -5.09 -12.48 3.44
CA ILE A 85 -4.93 -11.01 3.43
C ILE A 85 -5.80 -10.36 4.52
N LYS A 86 -7.05 -10.78 4.69
CA LYS A 86 -7.93 -10.29 5.76
C LYS A 86 -7.37 -10.60 7.15
N ALA A 87 -6.71 -11.73 7.34
CA ALA A 87 -6.04 -12.07 8.60
C ALA A 87 -4.90 -11.09 8.93
N HIS A 88 -4.13 -10.65 7.94
CA HIS A 88 -3.15 -9.58 8.13
C HIS A 88 -3.81 -8.24 8.45
N LEU A 89 -4.87 -7.88 7.73
CA LEU A 89 -5.59 -6.61 7.89
C LEU A 89 -6.32 -6.49 9.23
N LYS A 90 -6.69 -7.62 9.84
CA LYS A 90 -7.33 -7.67 11.16
C LYS A 90 -6.47 -7.00 12.24
N GLU A 91 -5.16 -7.13 12.13
CA GLU A 91 -4.18 -6.62 13.11
C GLU A 91 -3.36 -5.46 12.54
N ALA A 92 -3.72 -4.92 11.38
CA ALA A 92 -3.03 -3.81 10.75
C ALA A 92 -3.57 -2.46 11.23
N ASP A 93 -2.70 -1.45 11.26
CA ASP A 93 -3.09 -0.07 11.56
C ASP A 93 -3.44 0.70 10.28
N LEU A 94 -2.74 0.38 9.19
CA LEU A 94 -2.84 1.09 7.92
C LEU A 94 -2.82 0.11 6.74
N MET A 95 -3.70 0.33 5.77
CA MET A 95 -3.70 -0.34 4.47
C MET A 95 -3.58 0.70 3.36
N LEU A 96 -2.68 0.45 2.41
CA LEU A 96 -2.59 1.22 1.17
C LEU A 96 -2.94 0.34 -0.03
N ASP A 97 -3.70 0.88 -0.97
CA ASP A 97 -3.97 0.25 -2.24
C ASP A 97 -3.79 1.23 -3.41
N SER A 98 -3.56 0.67 -4.60
CA SER A 98 -3.51 1.44 -5.84
C SER A 98 -4.38 0.80 -6.92
N PHE A 99 -5.52 0.21 -6.51
CA PHE A 99 -6.46 -0.40 -7.43
C PHE A 99 -7.43 0.64 -7.99
N ARG A 100 -8.07 0.28 -9.10
CA ARG A 100 -9.16 1.09 -9.64
C ARG A 100 -10.38 1.01 -8.70
N PRO A 101 -11.20 2.07 -8.61
CA PRO A 101 -12.44 2.04 -7.87
C PRO A 101 -13.30 0.82 -8.22
N GLY A 102 -13.75 0.10 -7.20
CA GLY A 102 -14.56 -1.12 -7.33
C GLY A 102 -13.78 -2.44 -7.18
N VAL A 103 -12.49 -2.47 -7.51
CA VAL A 103 -11.69 -3.72 -7.48
C VAL A 103 -11.60 -4.30 -6.06
N LEU A 104 -11.38 -3.46 -5.04
CA LEU A 104 -11.38 -3.94 -3.65
C LEU A 104 -12.73 -4.54 -3.24
N ALA A 105 -13.85 -4.00 -3.74
CA ALA A 105 -15.17 -4.57 -3.45
C ALA A 105 -15.38 -5.92 -4.13
N GLU A 106 -14.89 -6.10 -5.36
CA GLU A 106 -14.90 -7.39 -6.05
C GLU A 106 -14.05 -8.45 -5.30
N MET A 107 -12.97 -8.01 -4.64
CA MET A 107 -12.13 -8.86 -3.79
C MET A 107 -12.68 -9.07 -2.37
N GLY A 108 -13.76 -8.39 -1.97
CA GLY A 108 -14.26 -8.41 -0.59
C GLY A 108 -13.32 -7.75 0.42
N LEU A 109 -12.54 -6.76 -0.03
CA LEU A 109 -11.61 -5.94 0.75
C LEU A 109 -12.04 -4.46 0.76
N ASP A 110 -13.32 -4.17 0.53
CA ASP A 110 -13.85 -2.81 0.61
C ASP A 110 -13.98 -2.32 2.06
N THR A 111 -14.13 -1.01 2.20
CA THR A 111 -14.20 -0.34 3.51
C THR A 111 -15.29 -0.90 4.42
N LYS A 112 -16.49 -1.24 3.90
CA LYS A 112 -17.57 -1.75 4.77
C LYS A 112 -17.20 -3.13 5.31
N THR A 113 -16.67 -3.99 4.45
CA THR A 113 -16.22 -5.33 4.83
C THR A 113 -15.08 -5.27 5.83
N LEU A 114 -14.05 -4.47 5.55
CA LEU A 114 -12.88 -4.38 6.43
C LEU A 114 -13.16 -3.65 7.74
N HIS A 115 -14.09 -2.68 7.78
CA HIS A 115 -14.48 -2.01 9.02
C HIS A 115 -15.15 -2.97 10.03
N VAL A 116 -15.83 -4.01 9.55
CA VAL A 116 -16.37 -5.07 10.42
C VAL A 116 -15.25 -5.92 11.03
N ILE A 117 -14.19 -6.18 10.26
CA ILE A 117 -13.05 -7.00 10.68
C ILE A 117 -12.12 -6.23 11.62
N ASN A 118 -11.81 -4.99 11.26
CA ASN A 118 -10.94 -4.08 12.00
C ASN A 118 -11.47 -2.65 11.91
N PRO A 119 -12.26 -2.19 12.91
CA PRO A 119 -12.84 -0.85 12.89
C PRO A 119 -11.82 0.29 13.07
N LYS A 120 -10.57 -0.03 13.44
CA LYS A 120 -9.48 0.94 13.61
C LYS A 120 -8.62 1.11 12.36
N LEU A 121 -8.78 0.24 11.36
CA LEU A 121 -7.97 0.24 10.15
C LEU A 121 -8.11 1.56 9.39
N VAL A 122 -6.99 2.25 9.20
CA VAL A 122 -6.92 3.37 8.26
C VAL A 122 -6.72 2.82 6.86
N MET A 123 -7.55 3.25 5.91
CA MET A 123 -7.45 2.84 4.51
C MET A 123 -7.10 4.03 3.62
N VAL A 124 -6.10 3.88 2.76
CA VAL A 124 -5.64 4.90 1.83
C VAL A 124 -5.56 4.32 0.42
N SER A 125 -6.34 4.90 -0.51
CA SER A 125 -6.33 4.51 -1.92
C SER A 125 -5.63 5.56 -2.78
N ILE A 126 -4.57 5.17 -3.47
CA ILE A 126 -3.84 6.01 -4.42
C ILE A 126 -4.39 5.72 -5.83
N THR A 127 -5.25 6.62 -6.32
CA THR A 127 -5.94 6.48 -7.61
C THR A 127 -5.51 7.57 -8.59
N GLY A 128 -5.56 7.28 -9.89
CA GLY A 128 -5.09 8.20 -10.93
C GLY A 128 -5.93 9.48 -11.08
N TYR A 129 -7.26 9.36 -10.99
CA TYR A 129 -8.21 10.47 -11.19
C TYR A 129 -9.18 10.65 -10.01
N GLY A 130 -8.86 10.08 -8.84
CA GLY A 130 -9.75 10.04 -7.70
C GLY A 130 -10.79 8.91 -7.77
N ILE A 131 -11.62 8.83 -6.73
CA ILE A 131 -12.62 7.77 -6.54
C ILE A 131 -14.00 8.09 -7.15
N ALA A 132 -14.18 9.32 -7.65
CA ALA A 132 -15.45 9.82 -8.19
C ALA A 132 -15.22 10.62 -9.48
N GLY A 133 -16.27 10.76 -10.29
CA GLY A 133 -16.22 11.45 -11.58
C GLY A 133 -16.04 10.51 -12.77
N SER A 134 -16.18 11.05 -13.98
CA SER A 134 -16.21 10.27 -15.24
C SER A 134 -14.91 9.51 -15.52
N TYR A 135 -13.78 9.98 -15.00
CA TYR A 135 -12.47 9.36 -15.19
C TYR A 135 -12.05 8.42 -14.07
N ALA A 136 -12.88 8.22 -13.03
CA ALA A 136 -12.49 7.45 -11.84
C ALA A 136 -12.10 5.99 -12.16
N LYS A 137 -12.66 5.39 -13.22
CA LYS A 137 -12.35 4.02 -13.65
C LYS A 137 -11.18 3.92 -14.64
N GLU A 138 -10.61 5.04 -15.06
CA GLU A 138 -9.52 5.08 -16.01
C GLU A 138 -8.17 4.77 -15.33
N GLY A 139 -7.30 4.06 -16.06
CA GLY A 139 -5.92 3.84 -15.63
C GLY A 139 -5.02 5.04 -15.93
N VAL A 140 -4.01 5.25 -15.09
CA VAL A 140 -2.91 6.17 -15.38
C VAL A 140 -1.63 5.35 -15.46
N TYR A 141 -0.97 5.42 -16.63
CA TYR A 141 0.33 4.82 -16.88
C TYR A 141 1.35 5.92 -17.10
N LEU A 142 2.62 5.68 -16.74
CA LEU A 142 3.69 6.69 -16.84
C LEU A 142 3.87 7.23 -18.27
N GLU A 143 3.63 6.41 -19.29
CA GLU A 143 3.66 6.80 -20.70
C GLU A 143 2.39 7.55 -21.16
N SER A 144 1.28 7.40 -20.44
CA SER A 144 -0.02 7.99 -20.78
C SER A 144 -0.39 9.16 -19.85
N ALA A 145 0.59 9.72 -19.14
CA ALA A 145 0.39 10.79 -18.15
C ALA A 145 0.11 12.16 -18.79
N GLU A 146 -0.60 12.19 -19.92
CA GLU A 146 -1.23 13.42 -20.37
C GLU A 146 -2.44 13.72 -19.48
N PRO A 147 -2.56 14.93 -18.93
CA PRO A 147 -3.67 15.28 -18.06
C PRO A 147 -4.98 15.22 -18.85
N LYS A 148 -5.78 14.17 -18.64
CA LYS A 148 -7.20 14.13 -19.06
C LYS A 148 -8.04 14.96 -18.09
N ILE A 149 -7.74 16.25 -17.99
CA ILE A 149 -8.56 17.19 -17.22
C ILE A 149 -9.61 17.73 -18.18
N ALA A 150 -10.87 17.30 -18.02
CA ALA A 150 -11.99 17.98 -18.63
C ALA A 150 -12.16 19.33 -17.92
N LEU A 151 -11.54 20.38 -18.48
CA LEU A 151 -11.91 21.76 -18.16
C LEU A 151 -13.37 21.93 -18.59
N LYS A 152 -14.26 22.12 -17.61
CA LYS A 152 -15.57 22.72 -17.85
C LYS A 152 -15.42 24.23 -17.90
#